data_AF-A0A0N4YB57-F1
#
_entry.id   AF-A0A0N4YB57-F1
#
_cell.length_a   1.000
_cell.length_b   1.000
_cell.length_c   1.000
_cell.angle_alpha   90.00
_cell.angle_beta   90.00
_cell.angle_gamma   90.00
#
_symmetry.space_group_name_H-M   'P 1'
#
loop_
_entity.id
_entity.type
_entity.pdbx_description
1 polymer ?
#
loop_
_entity_poly.entity_id
_entity_poly.type
_entity_poly.pdbx_seq_one_letter_code
_entity_poly.pdbx_strand_id
1 'polypeptide(L)'
;MTVNEYRFRQYITSIVMKIIALQLFVVLVALHTSDEAKPKKEKPKTVCDYEERYLFCDYMKLAYTYNEDAIYELEDQEVEPELFTEDIRKLGATNSEIEKLLKLTVDGAKPKGKQRKNACDIDALFCVYVDLADYNNERAIGDLMDPLVEGDSFKESLKRLLDTNRDVKKLLKLEAEKKSELIQASRLPLEKEVSALFGLRVTCSDGRRKLIVCNETLDGVYLATYYMIQAIEEVAEGKQLEAIKEAHEKFTPKFLSPPENETIYEIVTVFANAVLRILDTYGSF
;
A
#
# COMPACT_ATOMS: atom_id res chain seq x y z
N MET A 1 38.91 6.06 10.86
CA MET A 1 37.51 5.95 10.40
C MET A 1 37.49 6.28 8.93
N THR A 2 37.09 5.33 8.10
CA THR A 2 37.01 5.55 6.65
C THR A 2 35.71 6.29 6.30
N VAL A 3 35.68 6.97 5.16
CA VAL A 3 34.47 7.71 4.69
C VAL A 3 33.25 6.78 4.56
N ASN A 4 33.47 5.48 4.31
CA ASN A 4 32.41 4.46 4.24
C ASN A 4 31.82 4.11 5.62
N GLU A 5 32.63 4.02 6.69
CA GLU A 5 32.11 3.78 8.05
C GLU A 5 31.23 4.94 8.55
N TYR A 6 31.56 6.18 8.15
CA TYR A 6 30.78 7.35 8.56
C TYR A 6 29.41 7.41 7.87
N ARG A 7 29.35 7.11 6.56
CA ARG A 7 28.08 7.04 5.81
C ARG A 7 27.19 5.88 6.27
N PHE A 8 27.81 4.74 6.56
CA PHE A 8 27.08 3.57 7.08
C PHE A 8 26.46 3.85 8.45
N ARG A 9 27.21 4.49 9.37
CA ARG A 9 26.66 4.93 10.66
C ARG A 9 25.52 5.94 10.50
N GLN A 10 25.66 6.95 9.63
CA GLN A 10 24.58 7.91 9.40
C GLN A 10 23.30 7.27 8.83
N TYR A 11 23.44 6.25 7.99
CA TYR A 11 22.33 5.49 7.42
C TYR A 11 21.60 4.65 8.48
N ILE A 12 22.35 3.90 9.31
CA ILE A 12 21.82 3.12 10.43
C ILE A 12 21.13 4.03 11.46
N THR A 13 21.76 5.15 11.85
CA THR A 13 21.15 6.10 12.79
C THR A 13 19.84 6.68 12.25
N SER A 14 19.72 6.89 10.94
CA SER A 14 18.48 7.38 10.31
C SER A 14 17.35 6.34 10.40
N ILE A 15 17.63 5.06 10.13
CA ILE A 15 16.65 3.97 10.21
C ILE A 15 16.20 3.75 11.66
N VAL A 16 17.15 3.67 12.59
CA VAL A 16 16.86 3.49 14.03
C VAL A 16 16.05 4.66 14.58
N MET A 17 16.37 5.90 14.19
CA MET A 17 15.59 7.06 14.61
C MET A 17 14.16 7.05 14.05
N LYS A 18 13.93 6.48 12.86
CA LYS A 18 12.58 6.30 12.30
C LYS A 18 11.80 5.24 13.09
N ILE A 19 12.41 4.10 13.41
CA ILE A 19 11.79 3.04 14.22
C ILE A 19 11.45 3.55 15.63
N ILE A 20 12.39 4.25 16.28
CA ILE A 20 12.20 4.82 17.63
C ILE A 20 11.13 5.93 17.60
N ALA A 21 11.15 6.82 16.61
CA ALA A 21 10.13 7.86 16.47
C ALA A 21 8.73 7.24 16.30
N LEU A 22 8.64 6.12 15.58
CA LEU A 22 7.37 5.44 15.33
C LEU A 22 6.87 4.65 16.54
N GLN A 23 7.76 3.98 17.27
CA GLN A 23 7.43 3.34 18.55
C GLN A 23 7.00 4.38 19.60
N LEU A 24 7.69 5.52 19.69
CA LEU A 24 7.30 6.64 20.57
C LEU A 24 5.95 7.23 20.15
N PHE A 25 5.68 7.34 18.86
CA PHE A 25 4.38 7.82 18.37
C PHE A 25 3.23 6.85 18.73
N VAL A 26 3.42 5.54 18.55
CA VAL A 26 2.46 4.51 18.97
C VAL A 26 2.19 4.59 20.48
N VAL A 27 3.24 4.75 21.30
CA VAL A 27 3.13 4.88 22.76
C VAL A 27 2.41 6.17 23.15
N LEU A 28 2.73 7.30 22.52
CA LEU A 28 2.08 8.59 22.81
C LEU A 28 0.59 8.59 22.45
N VAL A 29 0.20 7.94 21.35
CA VAL A 29 -1.19 7.77 20.93
C VAL A 29 -1.95 6.81 21.87
N ALA A 30 -1.31 5.71 22.28
CA ALA A 30 -1.87 4.76 23.24
C ALA A 30 -2.06 5.38 24.64
N LEU A 31 -1.13 6.24 25.08
CA LEU A 31 -1.21 6.93 26.38
C LEU A 31 -2.30 8.01 26.39
N HIS A 32 -2.51 8.74 25.29
CA HIS A 32 -3.55 9.78 25.22
C HIS A 32 -4.99 9.22 25.21
N THR A 33 -5.14 7.93 24.91
CA THR A 33 -6.45 7.25 24.84
C THR A 33 -6.77 6.40 26.08
N SER A 34 -5.79 6.22 26.99
CA SER A 34 -5.93 5.42 28.21
C SER A 34 -6.65 6.14 29.36
N ASP A 35 -6.70 7.47 29.38
CA ASP A 35 -7.25 8.22 30.52
C ASP A 35 -8.80 8.31 30.52
N GLU A 36 -9.48 7.91 29.45
CA GLU A 36 -10.95 8.01 29.35
C GLU A 36 -11.71 6.67 29.32
N ALA A 37 -11.02 5.53 29.23
CA ALA A 37 -11.68 4.23 29.04
C ALA A 37 -11.84 3.44 30.35
N LYS A 38 -12.94 3.67 31.08
CA LYS A 38 -13.41 2.68 32.08
C LYS A 38 -13.94 1.43 31.35
N PRO A 39 -13.49 0.21 31.68
CA PRO A 39 -13.85 -0.98 30.91
C PRO A 39 -15.31 -1.38 31.19
N LYS A 40 -16.16 -1.32 30.14
CA LYS A 40 -17.38 -2.12 30.05
C LYS A 40 -17.07 -3.44 29.34
N LYS A 41 -17.82 -4.50 29.67
CA LYS A 41 -17.61 -5.92 29.29
C LYS A 41 -17.70 -6.25 27.78
N GLU A 42 -17.53 -5.29 26.88
CA GLU A 42 -17.47 -5.57 25.44
C GLU A 42 -16.01 -5.68 24.99
N LYS A 43 -15.74 -6.52 23.99
CA LYS A 43 -14.40 -6.61 23.39
C LYS A 43 -13.97 -5.20 22.99
N PRO A 44 -12.76 -4.76 23.36
CA PRO A 44 -12.30 -3.42 23.03
C PRO A 44 -12.27 -3.28 21.51
N LYS A 45 -13.12 -2.39 20.99
CA LYS A 45 -13.03 -1.93 19.61
C LYS A 45 -11.75 -1.11 19.49
N THR A 46 -10.97 -1.35 18.45
CA THR A 46 -9.79 -0.55 18.17
C THR A 46 -10.21 0.83 17.67
N VAL A 47 -9.36 1.84 17.83
CA VAL A 47 -9.64 3.21 17.36
C VAL A 47 -9.92 3.24 15.84
N CYS A 48 -9.47 2.23 15.10
CA CYS A 48 -9.70 2.05 13.67
C CYS A 48 -11.06 1.43 13.31
N ASP A 49 -11.86 1.02 14.29
CA ASP A 49 -13.24 0.53 14.09
C ASP A 49 -14.27 1.68 14.04
N TYR A 50 -13.83 2.94 14.09
CA TYR A 50 -14.68 4.14 13.99
C TYR A 50 -14.53 4.81 12.61
N GLU A 51 -15.65 4.91 11.89
CA GLU A 51 -15.79 5.28 10.47
C GLU A 51 -15.27 6.67 10.05
N GLU A 52 -14.78 7.52 10.96
CA GLU A 52 -14.39 8.90 10.62
C GLU A 52 -12.86 9.15 10.57
N ARG A 53 -12.02 8.12 10.78
CA ARG A 53 -10.55 8.29 10.88
C ARG A 53 -9.73 7.41 9.93
N TYR A 54 -10.29 7.07 8.77
CA TYR A 54 -9.66 6.19 7.77
C TYR A 54 -8.22 6.59 7.44
N LEU A 55 -7.98 7.86 7.10
CA LEU A 55 -6.64 8.31 6.68
C LEU A 55 -5.57 8.13 7.77
N PHE A 56 -5.92 8.35 9.04
CA PHE A 56 -5.01 8.13 10.17
C PHE A 56 -4.69 6.65 10.35
N CYS A 57 -5.70 5.79 10.27
CA CYS A 57 -5.51 4.34 10.41
C CYS A 57 -4.75 3.75 9.21
N ASP A 58 -4.95 4.29 8.01
CA ASP A 58 -4.20 3.91 6.83
C ASP A 58 -2.72 4.32 6.97
N TYR A 59 -2.43 5.52 7.49
CA TYR A 59 -1.05 5.91 7.84
C TYR A 59 -0.45 5.04 8.96
N MET A 60 -1.25 4.60 9.93
CA MET A 60 -0.78 3.73 11.01
C MET A 60 -0.49 2.30 10.54
N LYS A 61 -1.32 1.74 9.65
CA LYS A 61 -1.05 0.45 9.00
C LYS A 61 0.19 0.54 8.12
N LEU A 62 0.28 1.60 7.32
CA LEU A 62 1.44 1.86 6.47
C LEU A 62 2.73 1.99 7.28
N ALA A 63 2.69 2.74 8.38
CA ALA A 63 3.77 2.84 9.34
C ALA A 63 4.16 1.49 9.95
N TYR A 64 3.17 0.65 10.28
CA TYR A 64 3.41 -0.69 10.81
C TYR A 64 4.10 -1.59 9.76
N THR A 65 3.64 -1.58 8.51
CA THR A 65 4.28 -2.33 7.40
C THR A 65 5.72 -1.88 7.19
N TYR A 66 5.98 -0.56 7.16
CA TYR A 66 7.35 -0.04 7.07
C TYR A 66 8.25 -0.45 8.24
N ASN A 67 7.68 -0.69 9.43
CA ASN A 67 8.43 -1.22 10.56
C ASN A 67 8.79 -2.69 10.37
N GLU A 68 7.88 -3.50 9.81
CA GLU A 68 8.13 -4.91 9.55
C GLU A 68 9.23 -5.08 8.49
N ASP A 69 9.16 -4.31 7.40
CA ASP A 69 10.19 -4.29 6.36
C ASP A 69 11.54 -3.81 6.88
N ALA A 70 11.56 -2.78 7.73
CA ALA A 70 12.80 -2.29 8.35
C ALA A 70 13.43 -3.33 9.30
N ILE A 71 12.61 -4.19 9.93
CA ILE A 71 13.11 -5.31 10.73
C ILE A 71 13.74 -6.36 9.81
N TYR A 72 13.09 -6.72 8.70
CA TYR A 72 13.65 -7.66 7.71
C TYR A 72 14.94 -7.13 7.05
N GLU A 73 15.03 -5.84 6.74
CA GLU A 73 16.26 -5.24 6.19
C GLU A 73 17.44 -5.28 7.18
N LEU A 74 17.17 -5.17 8.49
CA LEU A 74 18.18 -5.35 9.54
C LEU A 74 18.64 -6.82 9.65
N GLU A 75 17.78 -7.78 9.30
CA GLU A 75 18.13 -9.21 9.24
C GLU A 75 19.10 -9.53 8.08
N ASP A 76 18.89 -8.94 6.89
CA ASP A 76 19.72 -9.23 5.70
C ASP A 76 21.12 -8.60 5.77
N GLN A 77 21.32 -7.61 6.66
CA GLN A 77 22.59 -6.90 6.84
C GLN A 77 23.52 -7.49 7.92
N GLU A 78 23.17 -8.65 8.50
CA GLU A 78 23.91 -9.29 9.61
C GLU A 78 24.23 -8.31 10.76
N VAL A 79 23.32 -7.36 11.04
CA VAL A 79 23.59 -6.36 12.07
C VAL A 79 23.56 -7.04 13.44
N GLU A 80 24.72 -7.06 14.12
CA GLU A 80 24.84 -7.65 15.46
C GLU A 80 23.79 -7.05 16.40
N PRO A 81 22.83 -7.85 16.90
CA PRO A 81 21.77 -7.37 17.78
C PRO A 81 22.30 -6.70 19.06
N GLU A 82 23.53 -7.02 19.47
CA GLU A 82 24.23 -6.37 20.58
C GLU A 82 24.38 -4.85 20.38
N LEU A 83 24.47 -4.35 19.14
CA LEU A 83 24.62 -2.92 18.84
C LEU A 83 23.42 -2.06 19.29
N PHE A 84 22.23 -2.65 19.42
CA PHE A 84 21.00 -1.95 19.80
C PHE A 84 20.66 -2.10 21.28
N THR A 85 21.37 -2.98 21.99
CA THR A 85 21.10 -3.32 23.38
C THR A 85 21.21 -2.10 24.30
N GLU A 86 22.15 -1.20 24.02
CA GLU A 86 22.35 0.00 24.84
C GLU A 86 21.27 1.07 24.60
N ASP A 87 20.80 1.22 23.35
CA ASP A 87 19.74 2.16 23.02
C ASP A 87 18.36 1.67 23.50
N ILE A 88 18.10 0.35 23.42
CA ILE A 88 16.90 -0.25 24.00
C ILE A 88 16.88 -0.10 25.53
N ARG A 89 18.03 -0.19 26.21
CA ARG A 89 18.13 0.11 27.66
C ARG A 89 17.83 1.58 27.98
N LYS A 90 18.27 2.53 27.15
CA LYS A 90 17.97 3.96 27.34
C LYS A 90 16.47 4.26 27.24
N LEU A 91 15.71 3.40 26.56
CA LEU A 91 14.25 3.46 26.47
C LEU A 91 13.54 2.79 27.67
N GLY A 92 14.29 2.29 28.66
CA GLY A 92 13.73 1.75 29.90
C GLY A 92 13.43 0.25 29.89
N ALA A 93 13.78 -0.47 28.82
CA ALA A 93 13.61 -1.92 28.77
C ALA A 93 14.58 -2.63 29.73
N THR A 94 14.08 -3.66 30.40
CA THR A 94 14.86 -4.51 31.30
C THR A 94 15.71 -5.51 30.50
N ASN A 95 16.81 -5.98 31.10
CA ASN A 95 17.65 -7.01 30.47
C ASN A 95 16.87 -8.29 30.12
N SER A 96 15.84 -8.65 30.90
CA SER A 96 14.98 -9.81 30.60
C SER A 96 14.10 -9.60 29.36
N GLU A 97 13.67 -8.37 29.10
CA GLU A 97 12.88 -8.04 27.90
C GLU A 97 13.76 -8.02 26.66
N ILE A 98 14.97 -7.48 26.79
CA ILE A 98 15.98 -7.51 25.72
C ILE A 98 16.36 -8.95 25.39
N GLU A 99 16.61 -9.82 26.38
CA GLU A 99 16.98 -11.21 26.13
C GLU A 99 15.84 -12.02 25.49
N LYS A 100 14.58 -11.70 25.81
CA LYS A 100 13.41 -12.27 25.11
C LYS A 100 13.32 -11.79 23.67
N LEU A 101 13.54 -10.50 23.41
CA LEU A 101 13.58 -9.93 22.06
C LEU A 101 14.67 -10.58 21.21
N LEU A 102 15.87 -10.74 21.77
CA LEU A 102 17.00 -11.39 21.11
C LEU A 102 16.75 -12.87 20.82
N LYS A 103 16.11 -13.61 21.71
CA LYS A 103 15.75 -15.02 21.45
C LYS A 103 14.72 -15.17 20.34
N LEU A 104 13.77 -14.24 20.24
CA LEU A 104 12.76 -14.25 19.18
C LEU A 104 13.38 -13.98 17.80
N THR A 105 14.39 -13.12 17.71
CA THR A 105 15.07 -12.80 16.44
C THR A 105 16.12 -13.85 16.05
N VAL A 106 16.90 -14.38 17.00
CA VAL A 106 18.02 -15.30 16.70
C VAL A 106 17.56 -16.74 16.41
N ASP A 107 16.55 -17.25 17.12
CA ASP A 107 16.11 -18.65 16.94
C ASP A 107 15.04 -18.81 15.83
N GLY A 108 14.38 -17.73 15.42
CA GLY A 108 13.41 -17.72 14.31
C GLY A 108 14.05 -17.67 12.91
N ALA A 109 15.29 -17.19 12.80
CA ALA A 109 15.88 -16.71 11.55
C ALA A 109 16.95 -17.64 10.93
N LYS A 110 16.73 -18.95 10.91
CA LYS A 110 17.56 -19.85 10.07
C LYS A 110 16.81 -20.19 8.78
N PRO A 111 17.09 -19.51 7.64
CA PRO A 111 16.44 -19.82 6.38
C PRO A 111 16.85 -21.22 5.92
N LYS A 112 15.89 -22.15 5.97
CA LYS A 112 16.02 -23.50 5.41
C LYS A 112 15.63 -23.48 3.94
N GLY A 113 16.56 -23.06 3.08
CA GLY A 113 16.44 -23.16 1.62
C GLY A 113 16.63 -21.84 0.88
N LYS A 114 16.72 -21.89 -0.45
CA LYS A 114 16.62 -20.69 -1.30
C LYS A 114 15.23 -20.09 -1.07
N GLN A 115 15.14 -19.05 -0.24
CA GLN A 115 13.94 -18.24 -0.13
C GLN A 115 13.64 -17.69 -1.52
N ARG A 116 12.47 -18.04 -2.05
CA ARG A 116 11.96 -17.38 -3.25
C ARG A 116 11.58 -15.98 -2.83
N LYS A 117 12.13 -14.98 -3.49
CA LYS A 117 11.78 -13.59 -3.28
C LYS A 117 10.34 -13.39 -3.78
N ASN A 118 9.48 -12.87 -2.91
CA ASN A 118 8.18 -12.37 -3.33
C ASN A 118 8.34 -10.97 -3.96
N ALA A 119 7.27 -10.42 -4.52
CA ALA A 119 7.28 -9.09 -5.13
C ALA A 119 7.75 -7.98 -4.16
N CYS A 120 7.44 -8.11 -2.88
CA CYS A 120 7.77 -7.12 -1.84
C CYS A 120 9.24 -7.16 -1.45
N ASP A 121 9.90 -8.32 -1.57
CA ASP A 121 11.34 -8.45 -1.39
C ASP A 121 12.14 -7.76 -2.52
N ILE A 122 11.50 -7.44 -3.65
CA ILE A 122 12.13 -6.70 -4.77
C ILE A 122 11.96 -5.19 -4.59
N ASP A 123 10.75 -4.75 -4.24
CA ASP A 123 10.43 -3.34 -4.06
C ASP A 123 9.28 -3.17 -3.05
N ALA A 124 9.59 -2.66 -1.86
CA ALA A 124 8.60 -2.48 -0.80
C ALA A 124 7.55 -1.43 -1.16
N LEU A 125 7.93 -0.35 -1.86
CA LEU A 125 6.99 0.71 -2.25
C LEU A 125 5.99 0.22 -3.30
N PHE A 126 6.44 -0.64 -4.23
CA PHE A 126 5.52 -1.34 -5.13
C PHE A 126 4.43 -2.08 -4.35
N CYS A 127 4.80 -2.90 -3.37
CA CYS A 127 3.83 -3.65 -2.59
C CYS A 127 2.89 -2.76 -1.78
N VAL A 128 3.40 -1.69 -1.18
CA VAL A 128 2.57 -0.68 -0.50
C VAL A 128 1.46 -0.17 -1.42
N TYR A 129 1.79 0.19 -2.66
CA TYR A 129 0.79 0.70 -3.60
C TYR A 129 -0.17 -0.39 -4.09
N VAL A 130 0.29 -1.62 -4.31
CA VAL A 130 -0.60 -2.73 -4.68
C VAL A 130 -1.55 -3.08 -3.53
N ASP A 131 -1.09 -3.04 -2.28
CA ASP A 131 -1.93 -3.24 -1.08
C ASP A 131 -2.98 -2.12 -0.94
N LEU A 132 -2.60 -0.87 -1.20
CA LEU A 132 -3.54 0.25 -1.22
C LEU A 132 -4.59 0.08 -2.34
N ALA A 133 -4.19 -0.47 -3.49
CA ALA A 133 -5.14 -0.81 -4.55
C ALA A 133 -6.12 -1.92 -4.13
N ASP A 134 -5.62 -2.99 -3.50
CA ASP A 134 -6.45 -4.07 -2.96
C ASP A 134 -7.47 -3.54 -1.94
N TYR A 135 -7.00 -2.74 -0.97
CA TYR A 135 -7.84 -2.14 0.05
C TYR A 135 -8.98 -1.29 -0.53
N ASN A 136 -8.67 -0.42 -1.50
CA ASN A 136 -9.68 0.44 -2.11
C ASN A 136 -10.68 -0.35 -2.96
N ASN A 137 -10.25 -1.44 -3.60
CA ASN A 137 -11.15 -2.37 -4.26
C ASN A 137 -12.06 -3.11 -3.27
N GLU A 138 -11.53 -3.60 -2.15
CA GLU A 138 -12.33 -4.28 -1.13
C GLU A 138 -13.41 -3.35 -0.56
N ARG A 139 -13.06 -2.08 -0.33
CA ARG A 139 -14.02 -1.05 0.06
C ARG A 139 -15.13 -0.88 -0.98
N ALA A 140 -14.77 -0.66 -2.25
CA ALA A 140 -15.73 -0.51 -3.34
C ALA A 140 -16.62 -1.75 -3.50
N ILE A 141 -16.07 -2.95 -3.32
CA ILE A 141 -16.84 -4.20 -3.32
C ILE A 141 -17.83 -4.21 -2.16
N GLY A 142 -17.41 -3.80 -0.96
CA GLY A 142 -18.26 -3.68 0.23
C GLY A 142 -19.46 -2.75 -0.01
N ASP A 143 -19.21 -1.58 -0.58
CA ASP A 143 -20.27 -0.60 -0.90
C ASP A 143 -21.30 -1.17 -1.87
N LEU A 144 -20.88 -1.94 -2.88
CA LEU A 144 -21.78 -2.60 -3.84
C LEU A 144 -22.53 -3.82 -3.27
N MET A 145 -22.01 -4.41 -2.19
CA MET A 145 -22.62 -5.54 -1.50
C MET A 145 -23.58 -5.13 -0.38
N ASP A 146 -23.70 -3.83 -0.09
CA ASP A 146 -24.60 -3.33 0.93
C ASP A 146 -26.05 -3.78 0.64
N PRO A 147 -26.77 -4.39 1.61
CA PRO A 147 -28.14 -4.85 1.43
C PRO A 147 -29.15 -3.79 0.98
N LEU A 148 -28.84 -2.50 1.18
CA LEU A 148 -29.65 -1.36 0.74
C LEU A 148 -29.47 -1.04 -0.75
N VAL A 149 -28.46 -1.62 -1.40
CA VAL A 149 -28.24 -1.52 -2.84
C VAL A 149 -29.10 -2.56 -3.55
N GLU A 150 -29.96 -2.11 -4.48
CA GLU A 150 -30.77 -3.02 -5.30
C GLU A 150 -29.87 -4.01 -6.08
N GLY A 151 -29.89 -5.28 -5.68
CA GLY A 151 -28.84 -6.25 -6.01
C GLY A 151 -28.59 -6.54 -7.50
N ASP A 152 -29.58 -6.33 -8.38
CA ASP A 152 -29.40 -6.58 -9.81
C ASP A 152 -28.74 -5.41 -10.54
N SER A 153 -28.76 -4.22 -9.96
CA SER A 153 -28.31 -2.97 -10.59
C SER A 153 -26.81 -2.87 -10.80
N PHE A 154 -26.03 -3.52 -9.93
CA PHE A 154 -24.56 -3.45 -9.91
C PHE A 154 -23.89 -4.81 -10.07
N LYS A 155 -24.66 -5.88 -10.34
CA LYS A 155 -24.16 -7.26 -10.37
C LYS A 155 -22.96 -7.46 -11.30
N GLU A 156 -22.99 -6.83 -12.47
CA GLU A 156 -21.89 -6.92 -13.44
C GLU A 156 -20.65 -6.13 -12.98
N SER A 157 -20.84 -4.92 -12.43
CA SER A 157 -19.75 -4.11 -11.88
C SER A 157 -19.09 -4.78 -10.68
N LEU A 158 -19.90 -5.36 -9.77
CA LEU A 158 -19.43 -6.13 -8.64
C LEU A 158 -18.60 -7.34 -9.09
N LYS A 159 -19.09 -8.09 -10.07
CA LYS A 159 -18.35 -9.23 -10.63
C LYS A 159 -17.00 -8.80 -11.20
N ARG A 160 -16.96 -7.72 -11.97
CA ARG A 160 -15.71 -7.17 -12.54
C ARG A 160 -14.74 -6.79 -11.43
N LEU A 161 -15.18 -6.06 -10.40
CA LEU A 161 -14.32 -5.67 -9.29
C LEU A 161 -13.80 -6.87 -8.50
N LEU A 162 -14.62 -7.89 -8.24
CA LEU A 162 -14.17 -9.13 -7.60
C LEU A 162 -13.08 -9.84 -8.43
N ASP A 163 -13.25 -9.88 -9.76
CA ASP A 163 -12.27 -10.50 -10.66
C ASP A 163 -11.00 -9.64 -10.82
N THR A 164 -11.11 -8.31 -10.81
CA THR A 164 -9.98 -7.38 -10.79
C THR A 164 -9.18 -7.55 -9.50
N ASN A 165 -9.86 -7.50 -8.35
CA ASN A 165 -9.21 -7.55 -7.06
C ASN A 165 -8.53 -8.90 -6.80
N ARG A 166 -9.08 -9.99 -7.34
CA ARG A 166 -8.41 -11.30 -7.33
C ARG A 166 -7.05 -11.24 -8.04
N ASP A 167 -6.93 -10.51 -9.13
CA ASP A 167 -5.67 -10.40 -9.87
C ASP A 167 -4.70 -9.43 -9.20
N VAL A 168 -5.18 -8.36 -8.56
CA VAL A 168 -4.37 -7.52 -7.66
C VAL A 168 -3.76 -8.36 -6.53
N LYS A 169 -4.56 -9.21 -5.86
CA LYS A 169 -4.06 -10.14 -4.82
C LYS A 169 -3.07 -11.19 -5.33
N LYS A 170 -3.14 -11.56 -6.61
CA LYS A 170 -2.12 -12.45 -7.21
C LYS A 170 -0.81 -11.71 -7.42
N LEU A 171 -0.86 -10.43 -7.76
CA LEU A 171 0.32 -9.59 -7.95
C LEU A 171 1.14 -9.47 -6.65
N LEU A 172 0.48 -9.29 -5.51
CA LEU A 172 1.13 -9.29 -4.18
C LEU A 172 1.83 -10.60 -3.83
N LYS A 173 1.33 -11.72 -4.36
CA LYS A 173 1.86 -13.07 -4.11
C LYS A 173 2.80 -13.54 -5.21
N LEU A 174 3.13 -12.67 -6.17
CA LEU A 174 3.97 -13.04 -7.28
C LEU A 174 5.40 -13.26 -6.78
N GLU A 175 5.96 -14.41 -7.09
CA GLU A 175 7.39 -14.64 -6.98
C GLU A 175 8.04 -14.06 -8.22
N ALA A 176 8.96 -13.11 -8.04
CA ALA A 176 9.66 -12.46 -9.14
C ALA A 176 11.14 -12.33 -8.79
N GLU A 177 12.00 -12.32 -9.81
CA GLU A 177 13.44 -12.16 -9.63
C GLU A 177 13.90 -10.73 -9.94
N LYS A 178 13.09 -9.96 -10.67
CA LYS A 178 13.45 -8.62 -11.15
C LYS A 178 12.23 -7.72 -11.36
N LYS A 179 12.45 -6.40 -11.30
CA LYS A 179 11.42 -5.36 -11.51
C LYS A 179 10.66 -5.49 -12.84
N SER A 180 11.32 -5.91 -13.91
CA SER A 180 10.66 -6.11 -15.22
C SER A 180 9.57 -7.19 -15.22
N GLU A 181 9.68 -8.22 -14.37
CA GLU A 181 8.61 -9.23 -14.20
C GLU A 181 7.39 -8.63 -13.49
N LEU A 182 7.62 -7.78 -12.48
CA LEU A 182 6.56 -7.04 -11.79
C LEU A 182 5.84 -6.08 -12.75
N ILE A 183 6.58 -5.36 -13.59
CA ILE A 183 6.00 -4.49 -14.64
C ILE A 183 5.09 -5.29 -15.58
N GLN A 184 5.57 -6.43 -16.10
CA GLN A 184 4.79 -7.26 -17.01
C GLN A 184 3.53 -7.82 -16.33
N ALA A 185 3.66 -8.26 -15.09
CA ALA A 185 2.53 -8.81 -14.32
C ALA A 185 1.50 -7.75 -13.92
N SER A 186 1.92 -6.50 -13.68
CA SER A 186 1.05 -5.39 -13.28
C SER A 186 0.12 -4.90 -14.39
N ARG A 187 0.44 -5.22 -15.65
CA ARG A 187 -0.33 -4.81 -16.82
C ARG A 187 -1.78 -5.28 -16.78
N LEU A 188 -2.01 -6.56 -16.52
CA LEU A 188 -3.35 -7.15 -16.55
C LEU A 188 -4.26 -6.59 -15.42
N PRO A 189 -3.81 -6.51 -14.16
CA PRO A 189 -4.56 -5.82 -13.12
C PRO A 189 -4.93 -4.38 -13.49
N LEU A 190 -3.98 -3.58 -14.01
CA LEU A 190 -4.27 -2.19 -14.41
C LEU A 190 -5.32 -2.12 -15.54
N GLU A 191 -5.24 -3.00 -16.55
CA GLU A 191 -6.25 -3.06 -17.61
C GLU A 191 -7.65 -3.39 -17.05
N LYS A 192 -7.73 -4.30 -16.08
CA LYS A 192 -8.96 -4.66 -15.40
C LYS A 192 -9.50 -3.55 -14.51
N GLU A 193 -8.65 -2.80 -13.81
CA GLU A 193 -9.02 -1.59 -13.06
C GLU A 193 -9.69 -0.57 -13.98
N VAL A 194 -9.07 -0.25 -15.11
CA VAL A 194 -9.62 0.68 -16.12
C VAL A 194 -10.98 0.22 -16.63
N SER A 195 -11.12 -1.08 -16.93
CA SER A 195 -12.37 -1.68 -17.38
C SER A 195 -13.46 -1.63 -16.30
N ALA A 196 -13.10 -1.89 -15.05
CA ALA A 196 -14.02 -1.84 -13.90
C ALA A 196 -14.49 -0.41 -13.63
N LEU A 197 -13.57 0.56 -13.60
CA LEU A 197 -13.86 1.98 -13.42
C LEU A 197 -14.79 2.50 -14.52
N PHE A 198 -14.48 2.19 -15.79
CA PHE A 198 -15.33 2.58 -16.91
C PHE A 198 -16.72 1.96 -16.83
N GLY A 199 -16.81 0.65 -16.56
CA GLY A 199 -18.08 -0.06 -16.41
C GLY A 199 -18.95 0.53 -15.31
N LEU A 200 -18.37 0.74 -14.13
CA LEU A 200 -19.06 1.35 -13.00
C LEU A 200 -19.55 2.77 -13.32
N ARG A 201 -18.73 3.57 -14.01
CA ARG A 201 -19.11 4.92 -14.43
C ARG A 201 -20.32 4.91 -15.35
N VAL A 202 -20.37 3.98 -16.30
CA VAL A 202 -21.54 3.81 -17.18
C VAL A 202 -22.77 3.46 -16.35
N THR A 203 -22.69 2.44 -15.49
CA THR A 203 -23.80 2.03 -14.61
C THR A 203 -24.31 3.18 -13.73
N CYS A 204 -23.41 4.01 -13.21
CA CYS A 204 -23.79 5.17 -12.42
C CYS A 204 -24.39 6.30 -13.27
N SER A 205 -24.00 6.45 -14.53
CA SER A 205 -24.47 7.56 -15.38
C SER A 205 -25.93 7.43 -15.83
N ASP A 206 -26.51 6.22 -15.80
CA ASP A 206 -27.90 5.93 -16.21
C ASP A 206 -28.96 6.39 -15.18
N GLY A 207 -28.81 7.62 -14.66
CA GLY A 207 -29.72 8.24 -13.70
C GLY A 207 -29.44 7.90 -12.23
N ARG A 208 -28.43 7.05 -11.96
CA ARG A 208 -28.07 6.56 -10.62
C ARG A 208 -26.92 7.29 -9.94
N ARG A 209 -26.29 8.26 -10.63
CA ARG A 209 -25.14 9.06 -10.13
C ARG A 209 -25.42 9.81 -8.82
N LYS A 210 -26.70 10.00 -8.47
CA LYS A 210 -27.11 10.65 -7.22
C LYS A 210 -27.18 9.68 -6.03
N LEU A 211 -27.00 8.38 -6.26
CA LEU A 211 -26.87 7.40 -5.18
C LEU A 211 -25.51 7.58 -4.53
N ILE A 212 -25.49 7.71 -3.21
CA ILE A 212 -24.27 7.83 -2.39
C ILE A 212 -23.27 6.71 -2.75
N VAL A 213 -23.80 5.50 -2.89
CA VAL A 213 -23.06 4.29 -3.32
C VAL A 213 -22.29 4.52 -4.62
N CYS A 214 -22.86 5.21 -5.61
CA CYS A 214 -22.14 5.46 -6.86
C CYS A 214 -20.89 6.32 -6.66
N ASN A 215 -20.97 7.35 -5.82
CA ASN A 215 -19.81 8.22 -5.57
C ASN A 215 -18.76 7.48 -4.75
N GLU A 216 -19.16 6.81 -3.67
CA GLU A 216 -18.22 6.10 -2.79
C GLU A 216 -17.52 4.94 -3.51
N THR A 217 -18.28 4.15 -4.28
CA THR A 217 -17.69 3.07 -5.07
C THR A 217 -16.79 3.63 -6.20
N LEU A 218 -17.20 4.68 -6.92
CA LEU A 218 -16.33 5.30 -7.93
C LEU A 218 -15.05 5.87 -7.31
N ASP A 219 -15.15 6.41 -6.09
CA ASP A 219 -14.03 6.90 -5.30
C ASP A 219 -13.03 5.79 -4.96
N GLY A 220 -13.51 4.65 -4.46
CA GLY A 220 -12.68 3.48 -4.23
C GLY A 220 -11.98 2.98 -5.50
N VAL A 221 -12.72 2.81 -6.60
CA VAL A 221 -12.15 2.23 -7.83
C VAL A 221 -11.16 3.18 -8.51
N TYR A 222 -11.37 4.51 -8.49
CA TYR A 222 -10.35 5.42 -9.04
C TYR A 222 -9.08 5.41 -8.19
N LEU A 223 -9.21 5.36 -6.86
CA LEU A 223 -8.04 5.30 -5.97
C LEU A 223 -7.26 4.01 -6.22
N ALA A 224 -7.95 2.88 -6.34
CA ALA A 224 -7.31 1.62 -6.69
C ALA A 224 -6.57 1.69 -8.03
N THR A 225 -7.22 2.27 -9.06
CA THR A 225 -6.60 2.49 -10.37
C THR A 225 -5.36 3.39 -10.27
N TYR A 226 -5.42 4.48 -9.51
CA TYR A 226 -4.32 5.41 -9.34
C TYR A 226 -3.14 4.76 -8.58
N TYR A 227 -3.41 4.00 -7.52
CA TYR A 227 -2.36 3.28 -6.80
C TYR A 227 -1.71 2.19 -7.65
N MET A 228 -2.45 1.51 -8.52
CA MET A 228 -1.85 0.60 -9.51
C MET A 228 -0.89 1.32 -10.46
N ILE A 229 -1.18 2.56 -10.86
CA ILE A 229 -0.24 3.37 -11.65
C ILE A 229 1.01 3.71 -10.85
N GLN A 230 0.86 4.12 -9.58
CA GLN A 230 1.99 4.41 -8.70
C GLN A 230 2.87 3.18 -8.49
N ALA A 231 2.27 2.01 -8.26
CA ALA A 231 3.00 0.75 -8.18
C ALA A 231 3.85 0.53 -9.44
N ILE A 232 3.26 0.66 -10.62
CA ILE A 232 3.97 0.52 -11.91
C ILE A 232 5.10 1.54 -12.04
N GLU A 233 4.92 2.78 -11.59
CA GLU A 233 5.96 3.80 -11.60
C GLU A 233 7.19 3.40 -10.77
N GLU A 234 7.02 2.81 -9.58
CA GLU A 234 8.14 2.41 -8.70
C GLU A 234 9.04 1.32 -9.28
N VAL A 235 8.47 0.41 -10.07
CA VAL A 235 9.21 -0.70 -10.68
C VAL A 235 9.60 -0.45 -12.14
N ALA A 236 9.22 0.70 -12.71
CA ALA A 236 9.64 1.08 -14.06
C ALA A 236 11.09 1.57 -14.06
N GLU A 237 11.79 1.35 -15.18
CA GLU A 237 13.20 1.72 -15.32
C GLU A 237 13.48 2.44 -16.65
N GLY A 238 14.54 3.26 -16.67
CA GLY A 238 15.03 3.95 -17.86
C GLY A 238 13.95 4.79 -18.57
N LYS A 239 13.87 4.64 -19.89
CA LYS A 239 12.92 5.41 -20.74
C LYS A 239 11.45 5.13 -20.41
N GLN A 240 11.15 3.94 -19.89
CA GLN A 240 9.78 3.60 -19.47
C GLN A 240 9.37 4.45 -18.27
N LEU A 241 10.24 4.55 -17.26
CA LEU A 241 10.02 5.40 -16.08
C LEU A 241 9.90 6.88 -16.46
N GLU A 242 10.80 7.37 -17.32
CA GLU A 242 10.76 8.76 -17.80
C GLU A 242 9.40 9.08 -18.47
N ALA A 243 8.91 8.19 -19.33
CA ALA A 243 7.63 8.36 -20.00
C ALA A 243 6.43 8.30 -19.03
N ILE A 244 6.47 7.41 -18.02
CA ILE A 244 5.43 7.33 -17.00
C ILE A 244 5.40 8.62 -16.17
N LYS A 245 6.57 9.14 -15.76
CA LYS A 245 6.68 10.39 -15.01
C LYS A 245 6.20 11.59 -15.79
N GLU A 246 6.56 11.70 -17.06
CA GLU A 246 6.05 12.76 -17.94
C GLU A 246 4.51 12.69 -18.05
N ALA A 247 3.95 11.48 -18.20
CA ALA A 247 2.50 11.30 -18.18
C ALA A 247 1.92 11.73 -16.83
N HIS A 248 2.50 11.31 -15.71
CA HIS A 248 2.05 11.69 -14.37
C HIS A 248 2.03 13.21 -14.18
N GLU A 249 3.15 13.89 -14.48
CA GLU A 249 3.26 15.36 -14.39
C GLU A 249 2.21 16.08 -15.24
N LYS A 250 1.86 15.53 -16.41
CA LYS A 250 0.81 16.06 -17.28
C LYS A 250 -0.60 15.93 -16.68
N PHE A 251 -0.87 14.87 -15.93
CA PHE A 251 -2.19 14.62 -15.33
C PHE A 251 -2.34 15.21 -13.92
N THR A 252 -1.27 15.39 -13.15
CA THR A 252 -1.32 15.93 -11.79
C THR A 252 -2.09 17.25 -11.65
N PRO A 253 -1.87 18.29 -12.49
CA PRO A 253 -2.63 19.52 -12.40
C PRO A 253 -4.14 19.31 -12.61
N LYS A 254 -4.52 18.33 -13.44
CA LYS A 254 -5.93 17.99 -13.69
C LYS A 254 -6.60 17.33 -12.49
N PHE A 255 -5.85 16.61 -11.64
CA PHE A 255 -6.42 16.06 -10.39
C PHE A 255 -6.72 17.16 -9.37
N LEU A 256 -5.85 18.18 -9.29
CA LEU A 256 -6.03 19.31 -8.37
C LEU A 256 -7.12 20.28 -8.83
N SER A 257 -7.29 20.43 -10.13
CA SER A 257 -8.28 21.32 -10.73
C SER A 257 -8.83 20.70 -12.02
N PRO A 258 -9.79 19.76 -11.92
CA PRO A 258 -10.40 19.15 -13.10
C PRO A 258 -11.02 20.21 -14.03
N PRO A 259 -10.85 20.09 -15.35
CA PRO A 259 -11.59 20.91 -16.31
C PRO A 259 -13.11 20.84 -16.08
N GLU A 260 -13.85 21.91 -16.37
CA GLU A 260 -15.31 21.99 -16.12
C GLU A 260 -16.14 20.85 -16.74
N ASN A 261 -15.59 20.19 -17.76
CA ASN A 261 -16.23 19.11 -18.51
C ASN A 261 -15.58 17.73 -18.31
N GLU A 262 -14.58 17.60 -17.43
CA GLU A 262 -13.90 16.34 -17.13
C GLU A 262 -14.12 15.97 -15.66
N THR A 263 -14.52 14.73 -15.41
CA THR A 263 -14.56 14.15 -14.06
C THR A 263 -13.19 13.60 -13.66
N ILE A 264 -12.90 13.53 -12.36
CA ILE A 264 -11.66 12.92 -11.86
C ILE A 264 -11.49 11.47 -12.37
N TYR A 265 -12.60 10.73 -12.47
CA TYR A 265 -12.63 9.36 -12.99
C TYR A 265 -12.22 9.27 -14.46
N GLU A 266 -12.59 10.26 -15.28
CA GLU A 266 -12.15 10.36 -16.68
C GLU A 266 -10.66 10.64 -16.77
N ILE A 267 -10.15 11.54 -15.93
CA ILE A 267 -8.73 11.88 -15.89
C ILE A 267 -7.90 10.63 -15.51
N VAL A 268 -8.28 9.91 -14.45
CA VAL A 268 -7.59 8.67 -14.04
C VAL A 268 -7.67 7.60 -15.13
N THR A 269 -8.84 7.42 -15.77
CA THR A 269 -9.00 6.48 -16.88
C THR A 269 -8.05 6.80 -18.03
N VAL A 270 -7.93 8.08 -18.41
CA VAL A 270 -7.03 8.50 -19.50
C VAL A 270 -5.57 8.32 -19.10
N PHE A 271 -5.22 8.62 -17.85
CA PHE A 271 -3.86 8.42 -17.33
C PHE A 271 -3.47 6.94 -17.33
N ALA A 272 -4.30 6.06 -16.78
CA ALA A 272 -4.08 4.62 -16.77
C ALA A 272 -3.90 4.05 -18.19
N ASN A 273 -4.73 4.50 -19.14
CA ASN A 273 -4.58 4.11 -20.55
C ASN A 273 -3.27 4.62 -21.18
N ALA A 274 -2.80 5.81 -20.80
CA ALA A 274 -1.50 6.31 -21.24
C ALA A 274 -0.36 5.41 -20.71
N VAL A 275 -0.42 5.03 -19.43
CA VAL A 275 0.53 4.10 -18.82
C VAL A 275 0.52 2.75 -19.52
N LEU A 276 -0.66 2.16 -19.79
CA LEU A 276 -0.77 0.89 -20.53
C LEU A 276 -0.10 0.97 -21.92
N ARG A 277 -0.28 2.07 -22.66
CA ARG A 277 0.39 2.28 -23.95
C ARG A 277 1.91 2.43 -23.83
N ILE A 278 2.39 3.05 -22.75
CA ILE A 278 3.81 3.12 -22.45
C ILE A 278 4.34 1.71 -22.17
N LEU A 279 3.62 0.90 -21.39
CA LEU A 279 3.96 -0.51 -21.16
C LEU A 279 3.97 -1.32 -22.47
N ASP A 280 3.04 -1.09 -23.40
CA ASP A 280 3.08 -1.70 -24.74
C ASP A 280 4.33 -1.32 -25.54
N THR A 281 4.66 -0.02 -25.52
CA THR A 281 5.75 0.53 -26.32
C THR A 281 7.11 0.04 -25.85
N TYR A 282 7.31 -0.06 -24.54
CA TYR A 282 8.60 -0.43 -23.93
C TYR A 282 8.66 -1.88 -23.42
N GLY A 283 7.53 -2.60 -23.39
CA GLY A 283 7.43 -3.95 -22.81
C GLY A 283 7.66 -5.11 -23.79
N SER A 284 7.98 -4.82 -25.05
CA SER A 284 8.37 -5.85 -26.03
C SER A 284 9.83 -6.27 -25.81
N PHE A 285 10.05 -7.22 -24.90
CA PHE A 285 11.36 -7.86 -24.66
C PHE A 285 11.36 -9.30 -25.19
#